data_AF-X0TVD8-F1
#
_entry.id   AF-X0TVD8-F1
#
_cell.length_a   1.000
_cell.length_b   1.000
_cell.length_c   1.000
_cell.angle_alpha   90.00
_cell.angle_beta   90.00
_cell.angle_gamma   90.00
#
_symmetry.space_group_name_H-M   'P 1'
#
loop_
_entity.id
_entity.type
_entity.pdbx_description
1 polymer ?
#
loop_
_entity_poly.entity_id
_entity_poly.type
_entity_poly.pdbx_seq_one_letter_code
_entity_poly.pdbx_strand_id
1 'polypeptide(L)'
;QRGGETIPLFVDEQAYNSSSHSGTACAQCHTEVSSSLVRSCETITAPVDCGVCHPDQVEQHTRSTHGQLLAEGHTEAPMCLDCHEKHATHSRLLPTSPTFARNIPELCARCHREGEVAARRIQSEIPDIVNSYTMSIHGKGLFESGLVVTATCANCHSAHGPLPPDDPGSTVHPDNVADTCGACHYGIEETFKTSIHWPENSEMAPAELPTCEDCHTSHTISRTDRSDFRLMMMAQCGRCHVQESETFFDTYHGKVSRLGDAGAAKCYDCHGTHNILPTTSPTSNLSRRNIVETCA
;
A
#
# COMPACT_ATOMS: atom_id res chain seq x y z
N GLN A 1 -15.23 5.24 -38.15
CA GLN A 1 -15.10 3.82 -37.75
C GLN A 1 -13.64 3.54 -37.48
N ARG A 2 -13.29 2.71 -36.49
CA ARG A 2 -11.91 2.29 -36.20
C ARG A 2 -11.94 0.78 -36.00
N GLY A 3 -11.13 0.04 -36.76
CA GLY A 3 -11.13 -1.43 -36.70
C GLY A 3 -12.48 -2.10 -37.04
N GLY A 4 -13.36 -1.44 -37.81
CA GLY A 4 -14.71 -1.94 -38.15
C GLY A 4 -15.81 -1.55 -37.16
N GLU A 5 -15.48 -0.89 -36.04
CA GLU A 5 -16.46 -0.44 -35.05
C GLU A 5 -16.83 1.05 -35.23
N THR A 6 -18.10 1.37 -35.00
CA THR A 6 -18.60 2.74 -34.99
C THR A 6 -18.28 3.37 -33.63
N ILE A 7 -17.32 4.29 -33.60
CA ILE A 7 -16.97 5.03 -32.39
C ILE A 7 -17.81 6.31 -32.32
N PRO A 8 -18.57 6.53 -31.23
CA PRO A 8 -19.26 7.79 -31.01
C PRO A 8 -18.22 8.91 -30.81
N LEU A 9 -18.32 9.96 -31.63
CA LEU A 9 -17.50 11.18 -31.51
C LEU A 9 -18.16 12.23 -30.59
N PHE A 10 -19.14 11.81 -29.79
CA PHE A 10 -19.83 12.67 -28.84
C PHE A 10 -18.98 12.80 -27.57
N VAL A 11 -18.82 14.04 -27.12
CA VAL A 11 -18.24 14.36 -25.82
C VAL A 11 -19.32 15.11 -25.04
N ASP A 12 -19.59 14.66 -23.82
CA ASP A 12 -20.46 15.38 -22.90
C ASP A 12 -19.73 16.64 -22.42
N GLU A 13 -20.20 17.81 -22.86
CA GLU A 13 -19.60 19.10 -22.52
C GLU A 13 -19.65 19.37 -21.01
N GLN A 14 -20.70 18.95 -20.32
CA GLN A 14 -20.83 19.17 -18.88
C GLN A 14 -19.82 18.29 -18.13
N ALA A 15 -19.68 17.03 -18.52
CA ALA A 15 -18.67 16.13 -17.95
C ALA A 15 -17.25 16.67 -18.21
N TYR A 16 -16.96 17.11 -19.43
CA TYR A 16 -15.66 17.71 -19.78
C TYR A 16 -15.34 18.96 -18.96
N ASN A 17 -16.30 19.87 -18.85
CA ASN A 17 -16.12 21.12 -18.12
C ASN A 17 -15.93 20.89 -16.60
N SER A 18 -16.37 19.75 -16.07
CA SER A 18 -16.12 19.33 -14.68
C SER A 18 -14.76 18.64 -14.48
N SER A 19 -14.05 18.30 -15.56
CA SER A 19 -12.77 17.59 -15.51
C SER A 19 -11.61 18.52 -15.12
N SER A 20 -10.51 17.91 -14.71
CA SER A 20 -9.24 18.60 -14.47
C SER A 20 -8.63 19.20 -15.74
N HIS A 21 -9.12 18.81 -16.92
CA HIS A 21 -8.67 19.31 -18.23
C HIS A 21 -9.66 20.29 -18.87
N SER A 22 -10.66 20.80 -18.13
CA SER A 22 -11.67 21.72 -18.69
C SER A 22 -11.10 22.97 -19.35
N GLY A 23 -9.91 23.42 -18.93
CA GLY A 23 -9.18 24.53 -19.54
C GLY A 23 -8.32 24.18 -20.76
N THR A 24 -8.26 22.91 -21.14
CA THR A 24 -7.46 22.42 -22.27
C THR A 24 -8.32 22.43 -23.54
N ALA A 25 -7.75 22.83 -24.69
CA ALA A 25 -8.43 22.73 -25.96
C ALA A 25 -8.29 21.31 -26.55
N CYS A 26 -9.27 20.84 -27.31
CA CYS A 26 -9.27 19.48 -27.87
C CYS A 26 -7.99 19.17 -28.67
N ALA A 27 -7.49 20.15 -29.43
CA ALA A 27 -6.27 20.03 -30.25
C ALA A 27 -4.97 19.92 -29.43
N GLN A 28 -4.99 20.26 -28.14
CA GLN A 28 -3.83 20.11 -27.27
C GLN A 28 -3.66 18.66 -26.78
N CYS A 29 -4.75 17.90 -26.67
CA CYS A 29 -4.69 16.45 -26.39
C CYS A 29 -4.68 15.62 -27.68
N HIS A 30 -5.46 16.04 -28.67
CA HIS A 30 -5.58 15.39 -29.97
C HIS A 30 -4.78 16.15 -31.01
N THR A 31 -3.50 15.82 -31.14
CA THR A 31 -2.55 16.48 -32.04
C THR A 31 -2.88 16.30 -33.53
N GLU A 32 -3.74 15.33 -33.86
CA GLU A 32 -4.22 15.06 -35.21
C GLU A 32 -5.46 15.90 -35.59
N VAL A 33 -5.94 16.80 -34.74
CA VAL A 33 -7.06 17.69 -35.04
C VAL A 33 -6.69 18.64 -36.20
N SER A 34 -7.60 18.76 -37.18
CA SER A 34 -7.43 19.67 -38.32
C SER A 34 -8.50 20.75 -38.34
N SER A 35 -8.11 22.01 -38.10
CA SER A 35 -9.02 23.16 -38.12
C SER A 35 -9.58 23.50 -39.51
N SER A 36 -9.03 22.92 -40.58
CA SER A 36 -9.50 23.10 -41.96
C SER A 36 -10.70 22.23 -42.33
N LEU A 37 -11.04 21.25 -41.49
CA LEU A 37 -12.16 20.33 -41.72
C LEU A 37 -13.42 20.83 -41.03
N VAL A 38 -14.57 20.58 -41.65
CA VAL A 38 -15.90 20.90 -41.08
C VAL A 38 -16.06 20.24 -39.70
N ARG A 39 -15.51 19.02 -39.56
CA ARG A 39 -15.41 18.33 -38.28
C ARG A 39 -13.94 18.13 -37.92
N SER A 40 -13.38 19.04 -37.13
CA SER A 40 -11.94 19.08 -36.87
C SER A 40 -11.36 17.83 -36.21
N CYS A 41 -12.20 17.02 -35.53
CA CYS A 41 -11.80 15.77 -34.89
C CYS A 41 -11.86 14.53 -35.79
N GLU A 42 -12.28 14.65 -37.06
CA GLU A 42 -12.45 13.48 -37.95
C GLU A 42 -11.13 12.82 -38.38
N THR A 43 -10.02 13.54 -38.26
CA THR A 43 -8.66 13.07 -38.56
C THR A 43 -7.99 12.34 -37.41
N ILE A 44 -8.62 12.27 -36.23
CA ILE A 44 -8.06 11.60 -35.07
C ILE A 44 -8.11 10.08 -35.30
N THR A 45 -6.95 9.48 -35.42
CA THR A 45 -6.71 8.05 -35.59
C THR A 45 -5.84 7.45 -34.50
N ALA A 46 -5.08 8.27 -33.76
CA ALA A 46 -4.24 7.85 -32.65
C ALA A 46 -4.90 8.13 -31.27
N PRO A 47 -4.59 7.33 -30.23
CA PRO A 47 -4.96 7.68 -28.86
C PRO A 47 -4.19 8.93 -28.39
N VAL A 48 -4.73 9.63 -27.39
CA VAL A 48 -4.05 10.77 -26.75
C VAL A 48 -2.78 10.28 -26.06
N ASP A 49 -1.69 11.00 -26.27
CA ASP A 49 -0.45 10.81 -25.53
C ASP A 49 -0.44 11.68 -24.27
N CYS A 50 -0.70 11.06 -23.11
CA CYS A 50 -0.69 11.75 -21.82
C CYS A 50 0.71 12.26 -21.45
N GLY A 51 1.78 11.67 -22.01
CA GLY A 51 3.18 11.97 -21.67
C GLY A 51 3.63 13.36 -22.12
N VAL A 52 2.91 13.97 -23.06
CA VAL A 52 3.14 15.37 -23.48
C VAL A 52 3.02 16.33 -22.29
N CYS A 53 2.14 16.05 -21.32
CA CYS A 53 1.95 16.89 -20.13
C CYS A 53 2.23 16.17 -18.81
N HIS A 54 2.15 14.85 -18.77
CA HIS A 54 2.38 14.02 -17.59
C HIS A 54 3.55 13.03 -17.79
N PRO A 55 4.76 13.52 -18.13
CA PRO A 55 5.89 12.64 -18.46
C PRO A 55 6.25 11.72 -17.29
N ASP A 56 6.28 12.24 -16.07
CA ASP A 56 6.65 11.45 -14.88
C ASP A 56 5.66 10.32 -14.60
N GLN A 57 4.35 10.57 -14.72
CA GLN A 57 3.33 9.56 -14.48
C GLN A 57 3.33 8.49 -15.58
N VAL A 58 3.57 8.89 -16.82
CA VAL A 58 3.71 7.94 -17.95
C VAL A 58 4.98 7.10 -17.79
N GLU A 59 6.10 7.69 -17.36
CA GLU A 59 7.34 6.97 -17.09
C GLU A 59 7.17 5.96 -15.95
N GLN A 60 6.51 6.36 -14.85
CA GLN A 60 6.18 5.47 -13.74
C GLN A 60 5.29 4.30 -14.19
N HIS A 61 4.21 4.60 -14.94
CA HIS A 61 3.31 3.57 -15.45
C HIS A 61 4.01 2.61 -16.39
N THR A 62 4.81 3.13 -17.32
CA THR A 62 5.58 2.30 -18.28
C THR A 62 6.52 1.34 -17.55
N ARG A 63 7.14 1.76 -16.45
CA ARG A 63 8.04 0.93 -15.65
C ARG A 63 7.33 0.00 -14.67
N SER A 64 6.07 0.26 -14.33
CA SER A 64 5.29 -0.58 -13.43
C SER A 64 4.99 -1.96 -14.01
N THR A 65 4.57 -2.91 -13.16
CA THR A 65 4.07 -4.21 -13.62
C THR A 65 2.88 -4.06 -14.58
N HIS A 66 2.01 -3.07 -14.38
CA HIS A 66 0.90 -2.80 -15.32
C HIS A 66 1.40 -2.41 -16.72
N GLY A 67 2.37 -1.50 -16.80
CA GLY A 67 2.95 -1.06 -18.07
C GLY A 67 3.80 -2.12 -18.76
N GLN A 68 4.57 -2.90 -17.98
CA GLN A 68 5.35 -4.02 -18.49
C GLN A 68 4.44 -5.09 -19.11
N LEU A 69 3.36 -5.48 -18.42
CA LEU A 69 2.38 -6.44 -18.95
C LEU A 69 1.71 -5.92 -20.24
N LEU A 70 1.34 -4.64 -20.29
CA LEU A 70 0.82 -4.03 -21.51
C LEU A 70 1.81 -4.10 -22.68
N ALA A 71 3.10 -3.86 -22.42
CA ALA A 71 4.17 -3.95 -23.43
C ALA A 71 4.38 -5.40 -23.93
N GLU A 72 4.10 -6.39 -23.08
CA GLU A 72 4.10 -7.82 -23.42
C GLU A 72 2.84 -8.27 -24.18
N GLY A 73 1.86 -7.39 -24.37
CA GLY A 73 0.61 -7.67 -25.08
C GLY A 73 -0.53 -8.20 -24.20
N HIS A 74 -0.37 -8.16 -22.87
CA HIS A 74 -1.42 -8.50 -21.92
C HIS A 74 -2.44 -7.37 -21.80
N THR A 75 -3.46 -7.40 -22.67
CA THR A 75 -4.50 -6.35 -22.76
C THR A 75 -5.39 -6.26 -21.52
N GLU A 76 -5.32 -7.23 -20.60
CA GLU A 76 -5.99 -7.18 -19.30
C GLU A 76 -5.33 -6.25 -18.28
N ALA A 77 -4.07 -5.85 -18.51
CA ALA A 77 -3.38 -4.92 -17.63
C ALA A 77 -3.89 -3.49 -17.86
N PRO A 78 -4.10 -2.69 -16.80
CA PRO A 78 -4.78 -1.41 -16.93
C PRO A 78 -3.88 -0.34 -17.53
N MET A 79 -4.45 0.44 -18.45
CA MET A 79 -3.89 1.68 -18.98
C MET A 79 -4.50 2.91 -18.27
N CYS A 80 -4.02 4.11 -18.62
CA CYS A 80 -4.40 5.36 -17.96
C CYS A 80 -5.94 5.52 -17.82
N LEU A 81 -6.67 5.20 -18.88
CA LEU A 81 -8.12 5.41 -18.99
C LEU A 81 -8.96 4.23 -18.46
N ASP A 82 -8.34 3.22 -17.87
CA ASP A 82 -9.03 2.19 -17.09
C ASP A 82 -9.18 2.63 -15.62
N CYS A 83 -8.22 3.45 -15.15
CA CYS A 83 -8.23 4.07 -13.83
C CYS A 83 -8.82 5.49 -13.83
N HIS A 84 -8.58 6.25 -14.90
CA HIS A 84 -9.13 7.58 -15.12
C HIS A 84 -10.27 7.58 -16.14
N GLU A 85 -11.06 8.64 -16.19
CA GLU A 85 -12.22 8.73 -17.08
C GLU A 85 -11.91 9.46 -18.39
N LYS A 86 -12.38 8.91 -19.51
CA LYS A 86 -12.22 9.51 -20.84
C LYS A 86 -13.00 10.82 -20.94
N HIS A 87 -12.32 11.93 -21.25
CA HIS A 87 -12.89 13.28 -21.31
C HIS A 87 -13.59 13.75 -20.02
N ALA A 88 -13.44 13.02 -18.90
CA ALA A 88 -14.02 13.35 -17.61
C ALA A 88 -13.03 13.07 -16.47
N THR A 89 -11.71 13.10 -16.74
CA THR A 89 -10.69 12.88 -15.71
C THR A 89 -10.84 13.90 -14.59
N HIS A 90 -11.36 13.45 -13.44
CA HIS A 90 -11.55 14.28 -12.26
C HIS A 90 -10.30 14.28 -11.38
N SER A 91 -10.13 15.37 -10.64
CA SER A 91 -9.11 15.47 -9.59
C SER A 91 -9.33 14.40 -8.53
N ARG A 92 -8.24 13.79 -8.03
CA ARG A 92 -8.26 12.85 -6.91
C ARG A 92 -8.84 13.44 -5.61
N LEU A 93 -9.06 14.74 -5.56
CA LEU A 93 -9.66 15.45 -4.42
C LEU A 93 -11.20 15.49 -4.49
N LEU A 94 -11.79 15.15 -5.64
CA LEU A 94 -13.23 15.15 -5.83
C LEU A 94 -13.82 13.78 -5.47
N PRO A 95 -14.85 13.69 -4.62
CA PRO A 95 -15.48 12.41 -4.26
C PRO A 95 -16.07 11.61 -5.42
N THR A 96 -16.36 12.26 -6.55
CA THR A 96 -16.83 11.62 -7.79
C THR A 96 -15.73 10.92 -8.55
N SER A 97 -14.46 11.26 -8.31
CA SER A 97 -13.33 10.67 -9.03
C SER A 97 -13.10 9.22 -8.64
N PRO A 98 -12.86 8.30 -9.60
CA PRO A 98 -12.44 6.93 -9.28
C PRO A 98 -11.16 6.87 -8.43
N THR A 99 -10.30 7.89 -8.53
CA THR A 99 -9.02 7.98 -7.79
C THR A 99 -9.13 8.77 -6.48
N PHE A 100 -10.34 9.16 -6.07
CA PHE A 100 -10.56 9.67 -4.72
C PHE A 100 -10.25 8.58 -3.69
N ALA A 101 -9.63 8.94 -2.56
CA ALA A 101 -9.11 7.97 -1.58
C ALA A 101 -10.11 6.86 -1.20
N ARG A 102 -11.39 7.23 -0.99
CA ARG A 102 -12.46 6.28 -0.64
C ARG A 102 -12.84 5.32 -1.77
N ASN A 103 -12.58 5.71 -3.02
CA ASN A 103 -12.94 4.96 -4.23
C ASN A 103 -11.79 4.06 -4.72
N ILE A 104 -10.55 4.33 -4.30
CA ILE A 104 -9.36 3.56 -4.71
C ILE A 104 -9.49 2.05 -4.46
N PRO A 105 -9.95 1.56 -3.29
CA PRO A 105 -10.02 0.12 -3.08
C PRO A 105 -10.98 -0.56 -4.06
N GLU A 106 -12.13 0.06 -4.37
CA GLU A 106 -13.06 -0.49 -5.37
C GLU A 106 -12.50 -0.39 -6.79
N LEU A 107 -11.74 0.67 -7.10
CA LEU A 107 -11.05 0.80 -8.38
C LEU A 107 -10.07 -0.35 -8.60
N CYS A 108 -9.20 -0.63 -7.62
CA CYS A 108 -8.26 -1.74 -7.65
C CYS A 108 -8.97 -3.10 -7.65
N ALA A 109 -10.09 -3.22 -6.93
CA ALA A 109 -10.87 -4.44 -6.81
C ALA A 109 -11.41 -4.97 -8.14
N ARG A 110 -11.60 -4.10 -9.15
CA ARG A 110 -12.04 -4.50 -10.50
C ARG A 110 -11.15 -5.58 -11.12
N CYS A 111 -9.87 -5.61 -10.75
CA CYS A 111 -8.91 -6.61 -11.23
C CYS A 111 -8.29 -7.45 -10.12
N HIS A 112 -8.15 -6.91 -8.91
CA HIS A 112 -7.43 -7.54 -7.79
C HIS A 112 -8.31 -8.28 -6.77
N ARG A 113 -9.65 -8.18 -6.85
CA ARG A 113 -10.54 -8.95 -5.99
C ARG A 113 -10.42 -10.44 -6.31
N GLU A 114 -10.64 -11.30 -5.33
CA GLU A 114 -10.67 -12.75 -5.52
C GLU A 114 -11.51 -13.13 -6.76
N GLY A 115 -10.93 -13.98 -7.61
CA GLY A 115 -11.58 -14.43 -8.84
C GLY A 115 -11.43 -13.48 -10.03
N GLU A 116 -10.92 -12.26 -9.87
CA GLU A 116 -10.63 -11.34 -10.98
C GLU A 116 -9.26 -11.60 -11.63
N VAL A 117 -9.02 -10.96 -12.77
CA VAL A 117 -7.89 -11.29 -13.66
C VAL A 117 -6.52 -11.16 -12.99
N ALA A 118 -6.29 -10.10 -12.20
CA ALA A 118 -5.01 -9.91 -11.52
C ALA A 118 -4.87 -10.85 -10.32
N ALA A 119 -5.95 -11.10 -9.56
CA ALA A 119 -5.94 -12.04 -8.45
C ALA A 119 -5.61 -13.47 -8.88
N ARG A 120 -6.02 -13.90 -10.09
CA ARG A 120 -5.64 -15.21 -10.64
C ARG A 120 -4.18 -15.28 -11.07
N ARG A 121 -3.56 -14.14 -11.37
CA ARG A 121 -2.16 -14.05 -11.82
C ARG A 121 -1.20 -13.97 -10.62
N ILE A 122 -1.59 -13.25 -9.57
CA ILE A 122 -0.77 -13.02 -8.38
C ILE A 122 -0.89 -14.22 -7.43
N GLN A 123 0.23 -14.88 -7.14
CA GLN A 123 0.28 -15.93 -6.13
C GLN A 123 0.38 -15.28 -4.74
N SER A 124 -0.76 -14.99 -4.12
CA SER A 124 -0.82 -14.47 -2.75
C SER A 124 -1.26 -15.55 -1.78
N GLU A 125 -0.70 -15.55 -0.56
CA GLU A 125 -1.20 -16.36 0.56
C GLU A 125 -2.54 -15.84 1.11
N ILE A 126 -2.95 -14.62 0.74
CA ILE A 126 -4.24 -14.02 1.10
C ILE A 126 -5.18 -14.15 -0.11
N PRO A 127 -6.17 -15.05 -0.08
CA PRO A 127 -7.02 -15.31 -1.25
C PRO A 127 -7.79 -14.09 -1.75
N ASP A 128 -8.31 -13.26 -0.83
CA ASP A 128 -8.98 -12.00 -1.14
C ASP A 128 -8.29 -10.83 -0.45
N ILE A 129 -7.28 -10.27 -1.11
CA ILE A 129 -6.49 -9.14 -0.60
C ILE A 129 -7.33 -7.86 -0.44
N VAL A 130 -8.35 -7.68 -1.28
CA VAL A 130 -9.24 -6.51 -1.24
C VAL A 130 -10.14 -6.59 -0.02
N ASN A 131 -10.77 -7.75 0.21
CA ASN A 131 -11.58 -7.95 1.41
C ASN A 131 -10.73 -7.88 2.67
N SER A 132 -9.53 -8.48 2.65
CA SER A 132 -8.57 -8.38 3.74
C SER A 132 -8.27 -6.92 4.11
N TYR A 133 -7.87 -6.10 3.13
CA TYR A 133 -7.63 -4.67 3.34
C TYR A 133 -8.87 -3.97 3.90
N THR A 134 -10.06 -4.24 3.34
CA THR A 134 -11.33 -3.64 3.79
C THR A 134 -11.59 -3.94 5.28
N MET A 135 -11.20 -5.12 5.75
CA MET A 135 -11.36 -5.55 7.13
C MET A 135 -10.25 -5.07 8.08
N SER A 136 -9.12 -4.58 7.53
CA SER A 136 -8.01 -4.00 8.30
C SER A 136 -8.40 -2.67 8.97
N ILE A 137 -7.58 -2.17 9.90
CA ILE A 137 -7.82 -0.88 10.54
C ILE A 137 -7.73 0.29 9.55
N HIS A 138 -6.93 0.18 8.49
CA HIS A 138 -6.91 1.19 7.42
C HIS A 138 -8.24 1.18 6.64
N GLY A 139 -8.71 0.00 6.23
CA GLY A 139 -9.99 -0.16 5.52
C GLY A 139 -11.18 0.29 6.37
N LYS A 140 -11.24 -0.09 7.65
CA LYS A 140 -12.28 0.37 8.58
C LYS A 140 -12.20 1.87 8.84
N GLY A 141 -10.99 2.43 8.95
CA GLY A 141 -10.77 3.87 9.00
C GLY A 141 -11.38 4.58 7.78
N LEU A 142 -11.20 4.01 6.59
CA LEU A 142 -11.70 4.58 5.34
C LEU A 142 -13.22 4.47 5.21
N PHE A 143 -13.76 3.27 5.41
CA PHE A 143 -15.15 2.94 5.07
C PHE A 143 -16.12 3.16 6.22
N GLU A 144 -15.75 2.77 7.44
CA GLU A 144 -16.63 2.89 8.61
C GLU A 144 -16.47 4.27 9.28
N SER A 145 -15.25 4.80 9.33
CA SER A 145 -14.96 6.08 9.99
C SER A 145 -14.88 7.29 9.03
N GLY A 146 -14.89 7.06 7.71
CA GLY A 146 -14.86 8.12 6.70
C GLY A 146 -13.53 8.90 6.61
N LEU A 147 -12.43 8.34 7.14
CA LEU A 147 -11.13 9.01 7.20
C LEU A 147 -10.39 8.87 5.87
N VAL A 148 -10.54 9.85 4.99
CA VAL A 148 -9.90 9.89 3.66
C VAL A 148 -8.38 10.10 3.69
N VAL A 149 -7.80 10.26 4.88
CA VAL A 149 -6.36 10.37 5.12
C VAL A 149 -5.70 9.03 5.43
N THR A 150 -6.48 7.96 5.60
CA THR A 150 -5.94 6.62 5.86
C THR A 150 -5.26 6.04 4.62
N ALA A 151 -4.35 5.10 4.83
CA ALA A 151 -3.63 4.43 3.75
C ALA A 151 -4.59 3.62 2.86
N THR A 152 -4.42 3.76 1.55
CA THR A 152 -5.08 3.00 0.49
C THR A 152 -4.06 2.14 -0.25
N CYS A 153 -4.50 1.30 -1.19
CA CYS A 153 -3.62 0.47 -2.02
C CYS A 153 -2.48 1.29 -2.66
N ALA A 154 -2.80 2.48 -3.17
CA ALA A 154 -1.85 3.37 -3.85
C ALA A 154 -0.83 4.03 -2.91
N ASN A 155 -1.09 4.09 -1.60
CA ASN A 155 -0.14 4.65 -0.64
C ASN A 155 1.00 3.67 -0.33
N CYS A 156 0.73 2.37 -0.39
CA CYS A 156 1.73 1.34 -0.18
C CYS A 156 2.35 0.85 -1.48
N HIS A 157 1.58 0.71 -2.56
CA HIS A 157 2.04 0.14 -3.84
C HIS A 157 2.31 1.17 -4.95
N SER A 158 2.25 2.48 -4.67
CA SER A 158 2.25 3.55 -5.68
C SER A 158 1.04 3.55 -6.62
N ALA A 159 0.58 4.75 -7.00
CA ALA A 159 -0.60 4.90 -7.88
C ALA A 159 -0.29 4.56 -9.35
N HIS A 160 0.89 4.96 -9.84
CA HIS A 160 1.30 4.76 -11.23
C HIS A 160 2.50 3.82 -11.34
N GLY A 161 3.18 3.48 -10.25
CA GLY A 161 4.38 2.64 -10.27
C GLY A 161 4.26 1.33 -9.49
N PRO A 162 3.15 0.56 -9.52
CA PRO A 162 3.09 -0.70 -8.78
C PRO A 162 4.10 -1.71 -9.30
N LEU A 163 4.93 -2.20 -8.38
CA LEU A 163 5.98 -3.18 -8.60
C LEU A 163 5.82 -4.32 -7.58
N PRO A 164 6.27 -5.55 -7.89
CA PRO A 164 6.22 -6.66 -6.96
C PRO A 164 7.22 -6.46 -5.80
N PRO A 165 7.03 -7.12 -4.65
CA PRO A 165 7.85 -6.90 -3.45
C PRO A 165 9.31 -7.36 -3.59
N ASP A 166 9.64 -8.18 -4.59
CA ASP A 166 11.00 -8.60 -4.91
C ASP A 166 11.76 -7.61 -5.82
N ASP A 167 11.07 -6.60 -6.36
CA ASP A 167 11.71 -5.52 -7.12
C ASP A 167 12.29 -4.46 -6.16
N PRO A 168 13.60 -4.15 -6.23
CA PRO A 168 14.22 -3.15 -5.35
C PRO A 168 13.63 -1.73 -5.45
N GLY A 169 13.00 -1.39 -6.58
CA GLY A 169 12.29 -0.13 -6.79
C GLY A 169 10.88 -0.10 -6.20
N SER A 170 10.38 -1.23 -5.68
CA SER A 170 9.06 -1.31 -5.09
C SER A 170 8.99 -0.64 -3.73
N THR A 171 7.94 0.14 -3.51
CA THR A 171 7.64 0.74 -2.20
C THR A 171 7.33 -0.29 -1.12
N VAL A 172 6.97 -1.52 -1.52
CA VAL A 172 6.78 -2.65 -0.61
C VAL A 172 7.94 -3.64 -0.61
N HIS A 173 9.09 -3.28 -1.19
CA HIS A 173 10.31 -4.08 -1.04
C HIS A 173 10.79 -4.03 0.43
N PRO A 174 11.33 -5.12 1.01
CA PRO A 174 11.77 -5.15 2.40
C PRO A 174 12.64 -3.96 2.84
N ASP A 175 13.57 -3.54 1.97
CA ASP A 175 14.44 -2.38 2.21
C ASP A 175 13.70 -1.03 2.25
N ASN A 176 12.53 -0.94 1.62
CA ASN A 176 11.74 0.29 1.47
C ASN A 176 10.51 0.35 2.39
N VAL A 177 10.07 -0.79 2.96
CA VAL A 177 8.83 -0.90 3.77
C VAL A 177 8.83 0.08 4.95
N ALA A 178 9.97 0.28 5.62
CA ALA A 178 10.07 1.20 6.74
C ALA A 178 9.74 2.64 6.33
N ASP A 179 10.33 3.12 5.23
CA ASP A 179 10.10 4.46 4.70
C ASP A 179 8.65 4.62 4.18
N THR A 180 8.08 3.56 3.57
CA THR A 180 6.68 3.53 3.13
C THR A 180 5.69 3.67 4.29
N CYS A 181 5.91 2.94 5.39
CA CYS A 181 5.11 3.11 6.61
C CYS A 181 5.35 4.49 7.22
N GLY A 182 6.61 4.93 7.23
CA GLY A 182 7.10 6.20 7.76
C GLY A 182 6.47 7.44 7.15
N ALA A 183 6.04 7.37 5.89
CA ALA A 183 5.29 8.45 5.23
C ALA A 183 4.07 8.94 6.04
N CYS A 184 3.45 8.05 6.83
CA CYS A 184 2.38 8.40 7.78
C CYS A 184 2.77 8.13 9.25
N HIS A 185 3.62 7.15 9.52
CA HIS A 185 4.05 6.72 10.85
C HIS A 185 5.47 7.18 11.19
N TYR A 186 5.87 8.37 10.76
CA TYR A 186 7.24 8.89 10.84
C TYR A 186 7.88 8.76 12.23
N GLY A 187 7.18 9.13 13.31
CA GLY A 187 7.73 9.00 14.66
C GLY A 187 7.97 7.55 15.10
N ILE A 188 7.20 6.60 14.56
CA ILE A 188 7.40 5.16 14.80
C ILE A 188 8.60 4.66 13.99
N GLU A 189 8.72 5.08 12.73
CA GLU A 189 9.88 4.79 11.89
C GLU A 189 11.18 5.28 12.53
N GLU A 190 11.23 6.54 12.99
CA GLU A 190 12.37 7.10 13.72
C GLU A 190 12.72 6.27 14.95
N THR A 191 11.70 5.83 15.70
CA THR A 191 11.90 4.97 16.86
C THR A 191 12.44 3.59 16.47
N PHE A 192 11.89 2.98 15.41
CA PHE A 192 12.30 1.68 14.90
C PHE A 192 13.74 1.66 14.41
N LYS A 193 14.20 2.74 13.77
CA LYS A 193 15.59 2.94 13.36
C LYS A 193 16.59 2.95 14.54
N THR A 194 16.12 3.08 15.79
CA THR A 194 16.96 2.93 16.99
C THR A 194 17.03 1.49 17.52
N SER A 195 16.17 0.60 17.06
CA SER A 195 16.07 -0.77 17.54
C SER A 195 17.22 -1.65 17.06
N ILE A 196 17.53 -2.71 17.81
CA ILE A 196 18.42 -3.81 17.41
C ILE A 196 17.91 -4.56 16.16
N HIS A 197 16.63 -4.44 15.84
CA HIS A 197 16.06 -5.01 14.61
C HIS A 197 16.33 -4.14 13.37
N TRP A 198 16.86 -2.93 13.53
CA TRP A 198 17.29 -2.12 12.39
C TRP A 198 18.66 -2.58 11.87
N PRO A 199 18.85 -2.74 10.54
CA PRO A 199 20.09 -3.25 9.97
C PRO A 199 21.38 -2.57 10.46
N GLU A 200 21.37 -1.24 10.59
CA GLU A 200 22.58 -0.50 11.01
C GLU A 200 22.95 -0.71 12.49
N ASN A 201 22.04 -1.25 13.29
CA ASN A 201 22.26 -1.53 14.70
C ASN A 201 22.54 -3.01 14.99
N SER A 202 22.50 -3.88 13.97
CA SER A 202 22.61 -5.33 14.12
C SER A 202 23.85 -5.88 13.41
N GLU A 203 24.36 -6.99 13.94
CA GLU A 203 25.42 -7.79 13.30
C GLU A 203 24.83 -8.84 12.33
N MET A 204 23.50 -9.00 12.30
CA MET A 204 22.82 -9.92 11.39
C MET A 204 22.72 -9.35 9.98
N ALA A 205 22.62 -10.24 8.98
CA ALA A 205 22.40 -9.79 7.62
C ALA A 205 21.03 -9.09 7.51
N PRO A 206 20.88 -8.02 6.69
CA PRO A 206 19.60 -7.32 6.56
C PRO A 206 18.42 -8.22 6.19
N ALA A 207 18.65 -9.25 5.36
CA ALA A 207 17.63 -10.22 4.97
C ALA A 207 17.16 -11.15 6.10
N GLU A 208 17.85 -11.18 7.23
CA GLU A 208 17.48 -11.95 8.43
C GLU A 208 16.74 -11.09 9.46
N LEU A 209 16.62 -9.79 9.22
CA LEU A 209 15.99 -8.84 10.13
C LEU A 209 14.52 -8.59 9.75
N PRO A 210 13.64 -8.36 10.74
CA PRO A 210 12.25 -8.10 10.48
C PRO A 210 12.02 -6.69 9.95
N THR A 211 11.07 -6.58 9.05
CA THR A 211 10.44 -5.33 8.61
C THR A 211 9.17 -5.07 9.43
N CYS A 212 8.45 -3.99 9.09
CA CYS A 212 7.19 -3.64 9.76
C CYS A 212 6.13 -4.74 9.62
N GLU A 213 6.08 -5.44 8.48
CA GLU A 213 5.04 -6.43 8.18
C GLU A 213 5.24 -7.78 8.88
N ASP A 214 6.47 -8.10 9.28
CA ASP A 214 6.82 -9.32 10.00
C ASP A 214 6.22 -9.33 11.42
N CYS A 215 6.11 -8.15 12.04
CA CYS A 215 5.49 -7.99 13.36
C CYS A 215 3.99 -7.73 13.28
N HIS A 216 3.53 -6.90 12.33
CA HIS A 216 2.11 -6.67 12.10
C HIS A 216 1.80 -6.58 10.60
N THR A 217 1.15 -7.62 10.08
CA THR A 217 0.74 -7.76 8.69
C THR A 217 0.06 -6.50 8.13
N SER A 218 0.40 -6.04 6.93
CA SER A 218 -0.15 -4.81 6.35
C SER A 218 -1.61 -4.93 5.87
N HIS A 219 -1.97 -6.04 5.22
CA HIS A 219 -3.33 -6.23 4.67
C HIS A 219 -4.36 -6.74 5.69
N THR A 220 -3.93 -7.22 6.85
CA THR A 220 -4.80 -7.68 7.95
C THR A 220 -4.57 -6.91 9.25
N ILE A 221 -3.89 -5.75 9.19
CA ILE A 221 -3.54 -4.96 10.38
C ILE A 221 -4.80 -4.64 11.19
N SER A 222 -4.76 -4.89 12.50
CA SER A 222 -5.88 -4.61 13.41
C SER A 222 -5.51 -3.52 14.41
N ARG A 223 -6.49 -3.06 15.19
CA ARG A 223 -6.25 -2.07 16.24
C ARG A 223 -5.36 -2.62 17.34
N THR A 224 -4.43 -1.79 17.79
CA THR A 224 -3.42 -2.15 18.80
C THR A 224 -3.97 -2.27 20.23
N ASP A 225 -5.12 -1.66 20.50
CA ASP A 225 -5.78 -1.66 21.82
C ASP A 225 -6.57 -2.94 22.12
N ARG A 226 -6.73 -3.83 21.12
CA ARG A 226 -7.47 -5.07 21.29
C ARG A 226 -6.59 -6.16 21.92
N SER A 227 -7.20 -6.98 22.78
CA SER A 227 -6.53 -8.09 23.44
C SER A 227 -6.03 -9.17 22.47
N ASP A 228 -6.77 -9.43 21.39
CA ASP A 228 -6.37 -10.35 20.32
C ASP A 228 -5.10 -9.89 19.59
N PHE A 229 -4.99 -8.58 19.29
CA PHE A 229 -3.76 -8.01 18.72
C PHE A 229 -2.56 -8.16 19.66
N ARG A 230 -2.74 -7.86 20.95
CA ARG A 230 -1.68 -8.00 21.97
C ARG A 230 -1.18 -9.45 22.07
N LEU A 231 -2.09 -10.43 22.02
CA LEU A 231 -1.74 -11.85 22.02
C LEU A 231 -1.08 -12.28 20.70
N MET A 232 -1.56 -11.78 19.57
CA MET A 232 -0.95 -12.02 18.26
C MET A 232 0.49 -11.51 18.21
N MET A 233 0.75 -10.28 18.68
CA MET A 233 2.09 -9.70 18.68
C MET A 233 3.12 -10.54 19.47
N MET A 234 2.71 -11.11 20.60
CA MET A 234 3.56 -12.04 21.37
C MET A 234 3.95 -13.27 20.54
N ALA A 235 3.02 -13.80 19.73
CA ALA A 235 3.29 -14.95 18.88
C ALA A 235 4.23 -14.61 17.70
N GLN A 236 4.21 -13.37 17.20
CA GLN A 236 5.07 -12.94 16.11
C GLN A 236 6.55 -12.97 16.49
N CYS A 237 6.89 -12.50 17.71
CA CYS A 237 8.28 -12.57 18.21
C CYS A 237 8.82 -14.01 18.17
N GLY A 238 7.99 -14.99 18.52
CA GLY A 238 8.37 -16.41 18.59
C GLY A 238 8.59 -17.08 17.23
N ARG A 239 8.28 -16.42 16.10
CA ARG A 239 8.61 -16.94 14.76
C ARG A 239 10.11 -16.93 14.50
N CYS A 240 10.82 -15.92 15.02
CA CYS A 240 12.28 -15.80 14.92
C CYS A 240 12.97 -16.18 16.24
N HIS A 241 12.41 -15.78 17.38
CA HIS A 241 12.93 -16.06 18.73
C HIS A 241 12.34 -17.34 19.32
N VAL A 242 12.53 -18.47 18.63
CA VAL A 242 11.87 -19.74 18.97
C VAL A 242 12.26 -20.23 20.36
N GLN A 243 13.56 -20.22 20.69
CA GLN A 243 14.08 -20.73 21.96
C GLN A 243 13.63 -19.86 23.15
N GLU A 244 13.69 -18.54 22.98
CA GLU A 244 13.23 -17.59 23.99
C GLU A 244 11.72 -17.71 24.20
N SER A 245 10.96 -17.92 23.12
CA SER A 245 9.52 -18.12 23.19
C SER A 245 9.17 -19.41 23.96
N GLU A 246 9.84 -20.52 23.67
CA GLU A 246 9.64 -21.80 24.38
C GLU A 246 9.87 -21.65 25.88
N THR A 247 11.01 -21.07 26.27
CA THR A 247 11.35 -20.87 27.69
C THR A 247 10.43 -19.86 28.37
N PHE A 248 10.01 -18.79 27.68
CA PHE A 248 9.02 -17.84 28.19
C PHE A 248 7.70 -18.54 28.52
N PHE A 249 7.25 -19.47 27.68
CA PHE A 249 6.01 -20.22 27.90
C PHE A 249 6.04 -21.21 29.06
N ASP A 250 7.21 -21.51 29.62
CA ASP A 250 7.33 -22.28 30.86
C ASP A 250 7.15 -21.42 32.13
N THR A 251 7.28 -20.10 32.00
CA THR A 251 7.08 -19.14 33.10
C THR A 251 5.60 -18.93 33.42
N TYR A 252 5.31 -18.29 34.56
CA TYR A 252 3.95 -17.88 34.90
C TYR A 252 3.36 -16.96 33.83
N HIS A 253 4.09 -15.90 33.43
CA HIS A 253 3.64 -14.93 32.42
C HIS A 253 3.24 -15.60 31.10
N GLY A 254 4.08 -16.51 30.61
CA GLY A 254 3.80 -17.25 29.38
C GLY A 254 2.63 -18.22 29.51
N LYS A 255 2.54 -18.97 30.61
CA LYS A 255 1.43 -19.92 30.85
C LYS A 255 0.07 -19.23 30.88
N VAL A 256 -0.07 -18.13 31.62
CA VAL A 256 -1.35 -17.42 31.68
C VAL A 256 -1.65 -16.64 30.39
N SER A 257 -0.62 -16.16 29.68
CA SER A 257 -0.80 -15.56 28.34
C SER A 257 -1.35 -16.58 27.33
N ARG A 258 -0.92 -17.86 27.39
CA ARG A 258 -1.51 -18.93 26.57
C ARG A 258 -2.97 -19.22 26.90
N LEU A 259 -3.40 -18.94 28.12
CA LEU A 259 -4.80 -19.05 28.54
C LEU A 259 -5.64 -17.82 28.13
N GLY A 260 -5.05 -16.87 27.39
CA GLY A 260 -5.73 -15.68 26.89
C GLY A 260 -5.69 -14.48 27.82
N ASP A 261 -4.89 -14.51 28.89
CA ASP A 261 -4.73 -13.37 29.79
C ASP A 261 -3.95 -12.24 29.09
N ALA A 262 -4.65 -11.13 28.83
CA ALA A 262 -4.06 -9.94 28.21
C ALA A 262 -3.32 -9.04 29.21
N GLY A 263 -3.52 -9.24 30.52
CA GLY A 263 -2.91 -8.47 31.61
C GLY A 263 -1.55 -9.00 32.06
N ALA A 264 -1.23 -10.26 31.77
CA ALA A 264 0.10 -10.79 32.01
C ALA A 264 1.12 -10.23 31.00
N ALA A 265 2.31 -9.91 31.52
CA ALA A 265 3.42 -9.36 30.74
C ALA A 265 3.78 -10.25 29.54
N LYS A 266 4.02 -9.62 28.40
CA LYS A 266 4.44 -10.23 27.14
C LYS A 266 5.81 -9.71 26.76
N CYS A 267 6.37 -10.26 25.68
CA CYS A 267 7.69 -9.89 25.18
C CYS A 267 7.86 -8.37 25.07
N TYR A 268 6.89 -7.69 24.44
CA TYR A 268 6.96 -6.24 24.21
C TYR A 268 6.76 -5.40 25.49
N ASP A 269 6.10 -5.92 26.53
CA ASP A 269 5.93 -5.19 27.80
C ASP A 269 7.29 -5.08 28.53
N CYS A 270 8.18 -6.04 28.33
CA CYS A 270 9.54 -6.03 28.88
C CYS A 270 10.57 -5.41 27.92
N HIS A 271 10.52 -5.75 26.64
CA HIS A 271 11.55 -5.37 25.66
C HIS A 271 11.29 -4.03 24.96
N GLY A 272 10.05 -3.51 25.00
CA GLY A 272 9.61 -2.41 24.15
C GLY A 272 8.90 -2.90 22.89
N THR A 273 8.37 -1.98 22.10
CA THR A 273 7.61 -2.31 20.87
C THR A 273 8.45 -2.03 19.62
N HIS A 274 8.72 -0.76 19.34
CA HIS A 274 9.54 -0.32 18.21
C HIS A 274 10.95 0.12 18.65
N ASN A 275 11.25 0.12 19.94
CA ASN A 275 12.54 0.54 20.52
C ASN A 275 13.22 -0.62 21.26
N ILE A 276 13.23 -1.82 20.65
CA ILE A 276 13.85 -2.99 21.29
C ILE A 276 15.37 -2.82 21.25
N LEU A 277 16.00 -2.77 22.42
CA LEU A 277 17.43 -2.49 22.58
C LEU A 277 18.15 -3.64 23.32
N PRO A 278 19.45 -3.87 23.05
CA PRO A 278 20.25 -4.84 23.81
C PRO A 278 20.26 -4.52 25.30
N THR A 279 20.29 -5.55 26.15
CA THR A 279 20.33 -5.39 27.63
C THR A 279 21.58 -4.66 28.14
N THR A 280 22.64 -4.62 27.32
CA THR A 280 23.87 -3.84 27.57
C THR A 280 23.67 -2.35 27.34
N SER A 281 22.65 -1.94 26.57
CA SER A 281 22.33 -0.53 26.36
C SER A 281 21.77 0.08 27.65
N PRO A 282 22.32 1.20 28.15
CA PRO A 282 21.81 1.86 29.35
C PRO A 282 20.37 2.33 29.25
N THR A 283 19.86 2.56 28.03
CA THR A 283 18.48 3.02 27.77
C THR A 283 17.50 1.88 27.50
N SER A 284 17.97 0.62 27.43
CA SER A 284 17.08 -0.53 27.32
C SER A 284 16.20 -0.67 28.55
N ASN A 285 14.93 -1.04 28.38
CA ASN A 285 14.02 -1.38 29.48
C ASN A 285 14.61 -2.49 30.37
N LEU A 286 15.35 -3.43 29.78
CA LEU A 286 15.98 -4.54 30.48
C LEU A 286 17.43 -4.27 30.88
N SER A 287 17.88 -3.01 30.82
CA SER A 287 19.18 -2.64 31.36
C SER A 287 19.21 -2.83 32.88
N ARG A 288 20.41 -2.99 33.45
CA ARG A 288 20.56 -3.07 34.92
C ARG A 288 19.97 -1.87 35.67
N ARG A 289 19.83 -0.71 34.99
CA ARG A 289 19.28 0.51 35.58
C ARG A 289 17.74 0.52 35.56
N ASN A 290 17.12 -0.07 34.54
CA ASN A 290 15.69 0.09 34.26
C ASN A 290 14.87 -1.18 34.56
N ILE A 291 15.51 -2.32 34.78
CA ILE A 291 14.81 -3.61 34.96
C ILE A 291 13.84 -3.62 36.15
N VAL A 292 14.18 -2.93 37.25
CA VAL A 292 13.30 -2.86 38.43
C VAL A 292 12.02 -2.08 38.11
N GLU A 293 12.13 -0.98 37.37
CA GLU A 293 10.98 -0.18 36.93
C GLU A 293 10.13 -0.93 35.91
N THR A 294 10.76 -1.70 35.01
CA THR A 294 10.05 -2.53 34.02
C THR A 294 9.21 -3.63 34.66
N CYS A 295 9.58 -4.11 35.85
CA CYS A 295 8.86 -5.15 36.57
C CYS A 295 7.79 -4.62 37.53
N ALA A 296 7.75 -3.30 37.78
CA ALA A 296 6.87 -2.66 38.76
C ALA A 296 5.46 -2.42 38.20
#